data_AF-A0A6P8N3Q5-F1
#
_entry.id   AF-A0A6P8N3Q5-F1
#
_cell.length_a   1.000
_cell.length_b   1.000
_cell.length_c   1.000
_cell.angle_alpha   90.00
_cell.angle_beta   90.00
_cell.angle_gamma   90.00
#
_symmetry.space_group_name_H-M   'P 1'
#
loop_
_entity.id
_entity.type
_entity.pdbx_description
1 polymer ?
#
loop_
_entity_poly.entity_id
_entity_poly.type
_entity_poly.pdbx_seq_one_letter_code
_entity_poly.pdbx_strand_id
1 'polypeptide(L)'
;MDEIWFHLSNQVETLQIQTSLFAQQGQQWVITWLTQARQIFYELYENQTMQNVKDIVQHILIWIENAWEQLQHRYYNTHFNVRILYRQIKSLYTNGASKRELAFSLTGLVVGTLLGYYAGVNWGHVSHHMHRIKAIICHHYIGIEGVSMIDDAEMPMIERSNELLVQVKAASVNVVDTKICYGYSKIYRRLLNSGKHKELPVTLGRDCTGIVIGIGQSVINFDIGDEVLLAVPSWAPGTMAEYIVVPETQVVKRPKLFTFEASASLPYNGCLAWDALVNRSAIQEGNAKGKRVLIYGGNTPVGCILTQLVKLWGGHVVTMCKQNAIPVSKALGADNVIPLDNSDIEKELQLHDKFDTIFYTGGQPINERILKQHLASYGFYVSTVPEQLTSDSLGLVFGSIFAGCVRIKLLIQYVLGFNMHQWKEGSKINATYLQALCDLVDADQLQMVVDRVYGPHNIEQALYHILDPNAIGSTIITFQ
;
A
#
# COMPACT_ATOMS: atom_id res chain seq x y z
N MET A 1 -37.02 -35.99 -33.91
CA MET A 1 -36.10 -34.82 -33.85
C MET A 1 -36.77 -33.54 -34.34
N ASP A 2 -37.80 -33.61 -35.19
CA ASP A 2 -38.43 -32.42 -35.77
C ASP A 2 -39.37 -31.66 -34.83
N GLU A 3 -40.04 -32.34 -33.89
CA GLU A 3 -40.90 -31.69 -32.87
C GLU A 3 -40.11 -30.82 -31.88
N ILE A 4 -38.91 -31.27 -31.51
CA ILE A 4 -38.04 -30.55 -30.57
C ILE A 4 -37.47 -29.28 -31.24
N TRP A 5 -37.13 -29.38 -32.53
CA TRP A 5 -36.68 -28.23 -33.33
C TRP A 5 -37.79 -27.22 -33.56
N PHE A 6 -39.02 -27.68 -33.76
CA PHE A 6 -40.19 -26.81 -33.88
C PHE A 6 -40.49 -26.03 -32.58
N HIS A 7 -40.41 -26.70 -31.42
CA HIS A 7 -40.59 -26.03 -30.13
C HIS A 7 -39.47 -25.05 -29.79
N LEU A 8 -38.21 -25.37 -30.15
CA LEU A 8 -37.07 -24.47 -29.98
C LEU A 8 -37.19 -23.22 -30.87
N SER A 9 -37.59 -23.38 -32.13
CA SER A 9 -37.82 -22.25 -33.04
C SER A 9 -38.89 -21.30 -32.50
N ASN A 10 -39.98 -21.84 -31.97
CA ASN A 10 -41.10 -21.06 -31.45
C ASN A 10 -40.75 -20.32 -30.14
N GLN A 11 -39.87 -20.90 -29.30
CA GLN A 11 -39.33 -20.23 -28.11
C GLN A 11 -38.34 -19.11 -28.44
N VAL A 12 -37.55 -19.26 -29.50
CA VAL A 12 -36.62 -18.21 -29.96
C VAL A 12 -37.38 -17.03 -30.58
N GLU A 13 -38.45 -17.29 -31.35
CA GLU A 13 -39.31 -16.25 -31.90
C GLU A 13 -40.05 -15.46 -30.80
N THR A 14 -40.56 -16.14 -29.77
CA THR A 14 -41.19 -15.46 -28.62
C THR A 14 -40.20 -14.61 -27.82
N LEU A 15 -38.95 -15.05 -27.67
CA LEU A 15 -37.86 -14.25 -27.08
C LEU A 15 -37.48 -13.04 -27.94
N GLN A 16 -37.47 -13.18 -29.27
CA GLN A 16 -37.21 -12.06 -30.20
C GLN A 16 -38.35 -11.02 -30.18
N ILE A 17 -39.59 -11.46 -30.01
CA ILE A 17 -40.75 -10.57 -29.88
C ILE A 17 -40.71 -9.83 -28.54
N GLN A 18 -40.38 -10.52 -27.44
CA GLN A 18 -40.24 -9.87 -26.13
C GLN A 18 -39.09 -8.86 -26.08
N THR A 19 -37.93 -9.21 -26.65
CA THR A 19 -36.76 -8.30 -26.70
C THR A 19 -37.02 -7.08 -27.57
N SER A 20 -37.77 -7.20 -28.67
CA SER A 20 -38.15 -6.06 -29.50
C SER A 20 -39.19 -5.16 -28.82
N LEU A 21 -40.17 -5.73 -28.10
CA LEU A 21 -41.12 -4.97 -27.27
C LEU A 21 -40.45 -4.20 -26.12
N PHE A 22 -39.46 -4.82 -25.44
CA PHE A 22 -38.66 -4.13 -24.41
C PHE A 22 -37.82 -3.00 -24.99
N ALA A 23 -37.22 -3.19 -26.18
CA ALA A 23 -36.47 -2.15 -26.85
C ALA A 23 -37.37 -0.97 -27.27
N GLN A 24 -38.60 -1.25 -27.72
CA GLN A 24 -39.59 -0.21 -28.07
C GLN A 24 -40.10 0.56 -26.84
N GLN A 25 -40.40 -0.13 -25.74
CA GLN A 25 -40.79 0.52 -24.48
C GLN A 25 -39.64 1.38 -23.92
N GLY A 26 -38.40 0.89 -23.99
CA GLY A 26 -37.20 1.67 -23.60
C GLY A 26 -37.03 2.93 -24.45
N GLN A 27 -37.24 2.84 -25.76
CA GLN A 27 -37.18 4.02 -26.65
C GLN A 27 -38.27 5.05 -26.33
N GLN A 28 -39.51 4.63 -26.08
CA GLN A 28 -40.58 5.56 -25.67
C GLN A 28 -40.26 6.24 -24.32
N TRP A 29 -39.67 5.50 -23.39
CA TRP A 29 -39.25 6.05 -22.09
C TRP A 29 -38.19 7.15 -22.24
N VAL A 30 -37.18 6.89 -23.08
CA VAL A 30 -36.10 7.85 -23.37
C VAL A 30 -36.64 9.10 -24.07
N ILE A 31 -37.57 8.95 -25.02
CA ILE A 31 -38.19 10.10 -25.70
C ILE A 31 -39.00 10.95 -24.71
N THR A 32 -39.75 10.32 -23.79
CA THR A 32 -40.54 11.02 -22.76
C THR A 32 -39.65 11.78 -21.77
N TRP A 33 -38.50 11.19 -21.42
CA TRP A 33 -37.52 11.82 -20.54
C TRP A 33 -36.85 13.02 -21.22
N LEU A 34 -36.50 12.88 -22.50
CA LEU A 34 -35.91 13.95 -23.32
C LEU A 34 -36.89 15.12 -23.55
N THR A 35 -38.19 14.84 -23.71
CA THR A 35 -39.20 15.91 -23.83
C THR A 35 -39.44 16.64 -22.51
N GLN A 36 -39.49 15.93 -21.37
CA GLN A 36 -39.54 16.55 -20.04
C GLN A 36 -38.29 17.41 -19.76
N ALA A 37 -37.10 16.89 -20.07
CA ALA A 37 -35.84 17.63 -19.94
C ALA A 37 -35.82 18.89 -20.82
N ARG A 38 -36.36 18.81 -22.04
CA ARG A 38 -36.49 19.95 -22.95
C ARG A 38 -37.47 21.01 -22.40
N GLN A 39 -38.54 20.60 -21.73
CA GLN A 39 -39.53 21.49 -21.14
C GLN A 39 -38.96 22.25 -19.94
N ILE A 40 -38.21 21.56 -19.07
CA ILE A 40 -37.42 22.15 -17.98
C ILE A 40 -36.37 23.13 -18.54
N PHE A 41 -35.71 22.78 -19.64
CA PHE A 41 -34.75 23.67 -20.32
C PHE A 41 -35.40 24.92 -20.92
N TYR A 42 -36.65 24.83 -21.39
CA TYR A 42 -37.41 25.98 -21.89
C TYR A 42 -37.88 26.90 -20.75
N GLU A 43 -38.29 26.35 -19.60
CA GLU A 43 -38.63 27.14 -18.40
C GLU A 43 -37.39 27.84 -17.80
N LEU A 44 -36.22 27.21 -17.90
CA LEU A 44 -34.93 27.82 -17.51
C LEU A 44 -34.45 28.89 -18.50
N TYR A 45 -34.93 28.87 -19.74
CA TYR A 45 -34.54 29.81 -20.81
C TYR A 45 -35.20 31.19 -20.68
N GLU A 46 -36.31 31.31 -19.94
CA GLU A 46 -37.04 32.58 -19.80
C GLU A 46 -36.49 33.52 -18.71
N ASN A 47 -35.56 33.08 -17.86
CA ASN A 47 -35.01 33.91 -16.78
C ASN A 47 -33.66 34.58 -17.13
N GLN A 48 -33.64 35.91 -17.01
CA GLN A 48 -32.65 36.84 -17.56
C GLN A 48 -31.32 36.90 -16.78
N THR A 49 -30.57 35.79 -16.69
CA THR A 49 -29.25 35.73 -16.01
C THR A 49 -28.18 34.89 -16.76
N MET A 50 -28.24 34.81 -18.10
CA MET A 50 -27.31 34.00 -18.92
C MET A 50 -26.15 34.79 -19.57
N GLN A 51 -25.88 36.04 -19.19
CA GLN A 51 -24.72 36.80 -19.71
C GLN A 51 -23.45 36.55 -18.88
N ASN A 52 -23.53 36.52 -17.55
CA ASN A 52 -22.36 36.29 -16.70
C ASN A 52 -21.76 34.88 -16.82
N VAL A 53 -22.56 33.88 -17.18
CA VAL A 53 -22.08 32.49 -17.34
C VAL A 53 -21.28 32.32 -18.64
N LYS A 54 -21.60 33.08 -19.69
CA LYS A 54 -20.89 33.03 -20.97
C LYS A 54 -19.46 33.55 -20.86
N ASP A 55 -19.25 34.64 -20.12
CA ASP A 55 -17.92 35.24 -19.95
C ASP A 55 -16.98 34.35 -19.12
N ILE A 56 -17.51 33.66 -18.11
CA ILE A 56 -16.72 32.73 -17.28
C ILE A 56 -16.31 31.49 -18.09
N VAL A 57 -17.22 30.95 -18.90
CA VAL A 57 -16.93 29.77 -19.75
C VAL A 57 -15.93 30.13 -20.86
N GLN A 58 -16.00 31.33 -21.43
CA GLN A 58 -15.04 31.78 -22.43
C GLN A 58 -13.62 31.95 -21.85
N HIS A 59 -13.49 32.48 -20.63
CA HIS A 59 -12.20 32.61 -19.97
C HIS A 59 -11.53 31.25 -19.67
N ILE A 60 -12.32 30.23 -19.32
CA ILE A 60 -11.81 28.86 -19.07
C ILE A 60 -11.36 28.19 -20.38
N LEU A 61 -12.11 28.39 -21.48
CA LEU A 61 -11.78 27.82 -22.78
C LEU A 61 -10.45 28.37 -23.33
N ILE A 62 -10.21 29.68 -23.20
CA ILE A 62 -8.97 30.33 -23.66
C ILE A 62 -7.77 29.88 -22.81
N TRP A 63 -7.96 29.65 -21.51
CA TRP A 63 -6.90 29.15 -20.64
C TRP A 63 -6.48 27.71 -21.00
N ILE A 64 -7.45 26.84 -21.33
CA ILE A 64 -7.20 25.45 -21.76
C ILE A 64 -6.47 25.41 -23.10
N GLU A 65 -6.82 26.27 -24.05
CA GLU A 65 -6.20 26.36 -25.37
C GLU A 65 -4.70 26.75 -25.26
N ASN A 66 -4.39 27.72 -24.40
CA ASN A 66 -3.00 28.14 -24.16
C ASN A 66 -2.17 27.08 -23.40
N ALA A 67 -2.78 26.35 -22.46
CA ALA A 67 -2.12 25.24 -21.77
C ALA A 67 -1.83 24.06 -22.73
N TRP A 68 -2.69 23.85 -23.71
CA TRP A 68 -2.53 22.84 -24.75
C TRP A 68 -1.37 23.16 -25.72
N GLU A 69 -1.20 24.43 -26.10
CA GLU A 69 -0.07 24.86 -26.93
C GLU A 69 1.29 24.69 -26.21
N GLN A 70 1.34 24.96 -24.90
CA GLN A 70 2.55 24.75 -24.09
C GLN A 70 2.91 23.26 -23.96
N LEU A 71 1.91 22.38 -23.91
CA LEU A 71 2.10 20.93 -23.89
C LEU A 71 2.54 20.38 -25.26
N GLN A 72 2.02 20.94 -26.36
CA GLN A 72 2.40 20.53 -27.72
C GLN A 72 3.89 20.77 -28.02
N HIS A 73 4.48 21.85 -27.49
CA HIS A 73 5.89 22.17 -27.71
C HIS A 73 6.86 21.20 -27.01
N ARG A 74 6.41 20.48 -25.97
CA ARG A 74 7.25 19.54 -25.20
C ARG A 74 7.29 18.11 -25.76
N TYR A 75 6.38 17.72 -26.65
CA TYR A 75 6.17 16.29 -26.97
C TYR A 75 6.49 15.88 -28.42
N TYR A 76 6.82 16.81 -29.34
CA TYR A 76 7.00 16.50 -30.76
C TYR A 76 8.46 16.32 -31.18
N ASN A 77 9.10 15.22 -30.76
CA ASN A 77 10.23 14.65 -31.51
C ASN A 77 10.07 13.15 -31.84
N THR A 78 8.84 12.68 -31.95
CA THR A 78 8.51 11.41 -32.62
C THR A 78 7.26 11.60 -33.47
N HIS A 79 7.43 11.59 -34.79
CA HIS A 79 6.40 11.94 -35.77
C HIS A 79 5.27 10.89 -35.88
N PHE A 80 4.10 11.22 -35.33
CA PHE A 80 2.81 10.66 -35.79
C PHE A 80 1.89 11.82 -36.21
N ASN A 81 1.88 12.13 -37.50
CA ASN A 81 1.23 13.33 -38.03
C ASN A 81 -0.27 13.08 -38.24
N VAL A 82 -1.06 13.28 -37.18
CA VAL A 82 -2.53 13.12 -37.15
C VAL A 82 -3.23 13.92 -38.26
N ARG A 83 -2.63 15.03 -38.71
CA ARG A 83 -3.12 15.85 -39.83
C ARG A 83 -3.09 15.13 -41.18
N ILE A 84 -2.13 14.23 -41.41
CA ILE A 84 -2.03 13.44 -42.65
C ILE A 84 -3.10 12.35 -42.66
N LEU A 85 -3.28 11.65 -41.53
CA LEU A 85 -4.32 10.64 -41.36
C LEU A 85 -5.72 11.24 -41.56
N TYR A 86 -5.98 12.40 -40.96
CA TYR A 86 -7.25 13.10 -41.12
C TYR A 86 -7.49 13.54 -42.57
N ARG A 87 -6.46 14.00 -43.30
CA ARG A 87 -6.57 14.34 -44.73
C ARG A 87 -6.85 13.13 -45.61
N GLN A 88 -6.24 11.97 -45.33
CA GLN A 88 -6.49 10.74 -46.08
C GLN A 88 -7.89 10.17 -45.83
N ILE A 89 -8.38 10.22 -44.58
CA ILE A 89 -9.75 9.83 -44.25
C ILE A 89 -10.76 10.78 -44.92
N LYS A 90 -10.47 12.09 -44.92
CA LYS A 90 -11.31 13.08 -45.60
C LYS A 90 -11.33 12.87 -47.12
N SER A 91 -10.21 12.51 -47.75
CA SER A 91 -10.15 12.24 -49.20
C SER A 91 -10.91 10.98 -49.59
N LEU A 92 -10.91 9.94 -48.73
CA LEU A 92 -11.72 8.73 -48.92
C LEU A 92 -13.22 9.02 -48.86
N TYR A 93 -13.64 9.98 -48.03
CA TYR A 93 -15.04 10.38 -47.92
C TYR A 93 -15.50 11.28 -49.07
N THR A 94 -14.61 12.11 -49.64
CA THR A 94 -14.96 13.03 -50.73
C THR A 94 -14.94 12.39 -52.12
N ASN A 95 -14.19 11.31 -52.34
CA ASN A 95 -14.05 10.69 -53.67
C ASN A 95 -15.04 9.56 -53.97
N GLY A 96 -16.21 9.53 -53.33
CA GLY A 96 -17.28 8.60 -53.68
C GLY A 96 -16.85 7.13 -53.59
N ALA A 97 -16.04 6.78 -52.58
CA ALA A 97 -15.67 5.39 -52.31
C ALA A 97 -16.94 4.54 -52.25
N SER A 98 -17.00 3.48 -53.05
CA SER A 98 -18.23 2.70 -53.13
C SER A 98 -18.51 2.09 -51.74
N LYS A 99 -19.78 1.95 -51.37
CA LYS A 99 -20.17 1.36 -50.07
C LYS A 99 -19.49 0.01 -49.80
N ARG A 100 -19.08 -0.72 -50.85
CA ARG A 100 -18.33 -1.97 -50.77
C ARG A 100 -16.87 -1.75 -50.32
N GLU A 101 -16.18 -0.75 -50.86
CA GLU A 101 -14.78 -0.46 -50.52
C GLU A 101 -14.63 0.06 -49.08
N LEU A 102 -15.56 0.91 -48.63
CA LEU A 102 -15.63 1.34 -47.23
C LEU A 102 -15.91 0.16 -46.30
N ALA A 103 -16.84 -0.72 -46.67
CA ALA A 103 -17.14 -1.93 -45.90
C ALA A 103 -15.93 -2.88 -45.81
N PHE A 104 -15.19 -3.08 -46.90
CA PHE A 104 -13.94 -3.86 -46.90
C PHE A 104 -12.85 -3.23 -46.04
N SER A 105 -12.69 -1.90 -46.06
CA SER A 105 -11.69 -1.23 -45.20
C SER A 105 -12.07 -1.33 -43.72
N LEU A 106 -13.35 -1.18 -43.38
CA LEU A 106 -13.84 -1.25 -42.01
C LEU A 106 -13.77 -2.68 -41.46
N THR A 107 -14.11 -3.68 -42.28
CA THR A 107 -13.93 -5.10 -41.90
C THR A 107 -12.46 -5.45 -41.75
N GLY A 108 -11.58 -4.99 -42.64
CA GLY A 108 -10.14 -5.18 -42.51
C GLY A 108 -9.57 -4.52 -41.25
N LEU A 109 -10.04 -3.32 -40.90
CA LEU A 109 -9.67 -2.63 -39.66
C LEU A 109 -10.11 -3.44 -38.45
N VAL A 110 -11.39 -3.81 -38.36
CA VAL A 110 -11.95 -4.59 -37.24
C VAL A 110 -11.27 -5.95 -37.11
N VAL A 111 -11.05 -6.67 -38.20
CA VAL A 111 -10.36 -7.97 -38.19
C VAL A 111 -8.89 -7.79 -37.79
N GLY A 112 -8.24 -6.74 -38.27
CA GLY A 112 -6.87 -6.39 -37.88
C GLY A 112 -6.73 -6.03 -36.40
N THR A 113 -7.67 -5.25 -35.83
CA THR A 113 -7.68 -4.94 -34.40
C THR A 113 -8.02 -6.16 -33.56
N LEU A 114 -8.96 -7.02 -34.00
CA LEU A 114 -9.30 -8.24 -33.28
C LEU A 114 -8.16 -9.26 -33.32
N LEU A 115 -7.51 -9.45 -34.47
CA LEU A 115 -6.32 -10.28 -34.59
C LEU A 115 -5.13 -9.70 -33.84
N GLY A 116 -4.93 -8.38 -33.87
CA GLY A 116 -3.87 -7.70 -33.12
C GLY A 116 -4.10 -7.74 -31.61
N TYR A 117 -5.35 -7.61 -31.16
CA TYR A 117 -5.74 -7.78 -29.75
C TYR A 117 -5.59 -9.24 -29.33
N TYR A 118 -6.05 -10.19 -30.13
CA TYR A 118 -5.89 -11.62 -29.86
C TYR A 118 -4.41 -12.03 -29.85
N ALA A 119 -3.64 -11.55 -30.82
CA ALA A 119 -2.20 -11.78 -30.89
C ALA A 119 -1.46 -11.07 -29.76
N GLY A 120 -1.88 -9.90 -29.30
CA GLY A 120 -1.29 -9.18 -28.17
C GLY A 120 -1.64 -9.78 -26.81
N VAL A 121 -2.87 -10.26 -26.64
CA VAL A 121 -3.32 -10.97 -25.43
C VAL A 121 -2.73 -12.38 -25.36
N ASN A 122 -2.51 -13.03 -26.50
CA ASN A 122 -1.88 -14.35 -26.60
C ASN A 122 -0.40 -14.30 -27.00
N TRP A 123 0.21 -13.11 -27.06
CA TRP A 123 1.66 -13.01 -27.23
C TRP A 123 2.23 -13.48 -25.90
N GLY A 124 2.49 -14.77 -25.84
CA GLY A 124 2.84 -15.47 -24.63
C GLY A 124 3.97 -14.74 -23.92
N HIS A 125 3.79 -14.57 -22.62
CA HIS A 125 4.91 -14.44 -21.70
C HIS A 125 6.01 -15.37 -22.19
N VAL A 126 7.15 -14.79 -22.55
CA VAL A 126 8.38 -15.56 -22.73
C VAL A 126 8.55 -16.28 -21.40
N SER A 127 8.38 -17.60 -21.43
CA SER A 127 8.66 -18.48 -20.31
C SER A 127 10.17 -18.49 -20.13
N HIS A 128 10.68 -17.45 -19.48
CA HIS A 128 12.01 -17.48 -18.92
C HIS A 128 12.06 -18.70 -17.99
N HIS A 129 13.16 -19.45 -18.04
CA HIS A 129 13.44 -20.51 -17.07
C HIS A 129 13.37 -19.90 -15.66
N MET A 130 12.21 -20.01 -15.03
CA MET A 130 11.95 -19.35 -13.77
C MET A 130 12.78 -20.05 -12.70
N HIS A 131 13.72 -19.28 -12.13
CA HIS A 131 14.39 -19.72 -10.93
C HIS A 131 13.34 -19.78 -9.82
N ARG A 132 13.19 -20.97 -9.26
CA ARG A 132 12.35 -21.22 -8.10
C ARG A 132 13.10 -20.76 -6.86
N ILE A 133 12.40 -20.02 -6.01
CA ILE A 133 12.97 -19.41 -4.81
C ILE A 133 12.16 -19.82 -3.60
N LYS A 134 12.80 -19.76 -2.43
CA LYS A 134 12.12 -19.96 -1.16
C LYS A 134 11.34 -18.71 -0.77
N ALA A 135 10.11 -18.91 -0.31
CA ALA A 135 9.26 -17.86 0.20
C ALA A 135 8.37 -18.36 1.33
N ILE A 136 8.09 -17.48 2.29
CA ILE A 136 7.15 -17.72 3.37
C ILE A 136 5.80 -17.16 2.97
N ILE A 137 4.81 -18.04 2.94
CA ILE A 137 3.53 -17.77 2.32
C ILE A 137 2.38 -18.14 3.24
N CYS A 138 1.40 -17.24 3.30
CA CYS A 138 0.08 -17.49 3.84
C CYS A 138 -0.85 -17.97 2.70
N HIS A 139 -1.29 -19.23 2.78
CA HIS A 139 -2.18 -19.86 1.80
C HIS A 139 -3.65 -19.51 2.04
N HIS A 140 -4.03 -19.36 3.31
CA HIS A 140 -5.42 -19.17 3.73
C HIS A 140 -5.50 -18.20 4.90
N TYR A 141 -6.56 -17.40 4.95
CA TYR A 141 -6.81 -16.46 6.04
C TYR A 141 -7.47 -17.10 7.27
N ILE A 142 -6.93 -18.24 7.73
CA ILE A 142 -7.42 -18.99 8.89
C ILE A 142 -6.55 -18.81 10.14
N GLY A 143 -5.44 -18.06 10.03
CA GLY A 143 -4.47 -17.86 11.09
C GLY A 143 -3.09 -18.41 10.74
N ILE A 144 -2.23 -18.53 11.77
CA ILE A 144 -0.82 -18.94 11.63
C ILE A 144 -0.68 -20.34 10.98
N GLU A 145 -1.65 -21.22 11.21
CA GLU A 145 -1.72 -22.57 10.62
C GLU A 145 -1.77 -22.57 9.08
N GLY A 146 -2.20 -21.47 8.48
CA GLY A 146 -2.22 -21.30 7.02
C GLY A 146 -0.87 -20.90 6.42
N VAL A 147 0.19 -20.78 7.24
CA VAL A 147 1.51 -20.31 6.83
C VAL A 147 2.47 -21.47 6.63
N SER A 148 3.20 -21.47 5.53
CA SER A 148 4.29 -22.41 5.28
C SER A 148 5.39 -21.77 4.44
N MET A 149 6.58 -22.36 4.51
CA MET A 149 7.66 -22.06 3.57
C MET A 149 7.52 -22.95 2.35
N ILE A 150 7.51 -22.35 1.17
CA ILE A 150 7.56 -23.04 -0.12
C ILE A 150 8.91 -22.81 -0.78
N ASP A 151 9.37 -23.75 -1.58
CA ASP A 151 10.64 -23.72 -2.32
C ASP A 151 10.46 -23.49 -3.84
N ASP A 152 9.21 -23.31 -4.29
CA ASP A 152 8.85 -23.16 -5.70
C ASP A 152 8.19 -21.82 -6.04
N ALA A 153 8.41 -20.78 -5.22
CA ALA A 153 7.96 -19.45 -5.53
C ALA A 153 8.67 -18.91 -6.78
N GLU A 154 7.94 -18.18 -7.62
CA GLU A 154 8.53 -17.53 -8.80
C GLU A 154 9.40 -16.34 -8.38
N MET A 155 10.65 -16.32 -8.86
CA MET A 155 11.54 -15.18 -8.67
C MET A 155 10.95 -13.90 -9.27
N PRO A 156 10.87 -12.80 -8.51
CA PRO A 156 10.40 -11.52 -9.03
C PRO A 156 11.40 -10.92 -10.02
N MET A 157 10.91 -10.20 -11.01
CA MET A 157 11.72 -9.50 -12.01
C MET A 157 11.42 -8.01 -11.96
N ILE A 158 12.42 -7.20 -12.33
CA ILE A 158 12.28 -5.75 -12.45
C ILE A 158 11.31 -5.46 -13.59
N GLU A 159 10.18 -4.83 -13.29
CA GLU A 159 9.16 -4.45 -14.28
C GLU A 159 9.26 -2.97 -14.62
N ARG A 160 9.73 -2.14 -13.69
CA ARG A 160 9.85 -0.68 -13.85
C ARG A 160 11.29 -0.23 -13.80
N SER A 161 11.60 0.85 -14.52
CA SER A 161 12.96 1.36 -14.62
C SER A 161 13.52 1.93 -13.31
N ASN A 162 12.67 2.25 -12.33
CA ASN A 162 13.07 2.79 -11.03
C ASN A 162 13.11 1.74 -9.90
N GLU A 163 13.07 0.45 -10.24
CA GLU A 163 13.05 -0.64 -9.28
C GLU A 163 14.45 -1.28 -9.08
N LEU A 164 14.64 -1.83 -7.89
CA LEU A 164 15.80 -2.62 -7.48
C LEU A 164 15.35 -4.06 -7.24
N LEU A 165 16.18 -5.01 -7.64
CA LEU A 165 16.08 -6.41 -7.24
C LEU A 165 17.07 -6.64 -6.09
N VAL A 166 16.54 -7.02 -4.94
CA VAL A 166 17.30 -7.22 -3.71
C VAL A 166 17.29 -8.71 -3.35
N GLN A 167 18.47 -9.29 -3.15
CA GLN A 167 18.63 -10.59 -2.50
C GLN A 167 18.49 -10.41 -1.00
N VAL A 168 17.42 -10.96 -0.43
CA VAL A 168 17.12 -10.84 1.00
C VAL A 168 18.07 -11.72 1.79
N LYS A 169 18.67 -11.16 2.84
CA LYS A 169 19.53 -11.87 3.81
C LYS A 169 18.83 -12.09 5.13
N ALA A 170 18.10 -11.09 5.61
CA ALA A 170 17.30 -11.18 6.82
C ALA A 170 16.02 -10.35 6.70
N ALA A 171 14.93 -10.83 7.29
CA ALA A 171 13.63 -10.15 7.35
C ALA A 171 13.06 -10.26 8.77
N SER A 172 12.36 -9.24 9.26
CA SER A 172 11.74 -9.32 10.59
C SER A 172 10.31 -9.87 10.53
N VAL A 173 9.92 -10.56 11.59
CA VAL A 173 8.55 -11.03 11.83
C VAL A 173 7.86 -10.02 12.73
N ASN A 174 6.73 -9.48 12.26
CA ASN A 174 6.00 -8.43 12.97
C ASN A 174 4.58 -8.88 13.36
N VAL A 175 3.99 -8.24 14.37
CA VAL A 175 2.60 -8.50 14.79
C VAL A 175 1.59 -8.28 13.66
N VAL A 176 1.90 -7.43 12.69
CA VAL A 176 1.04 -7.26 11.51
C VAL A 176 1.04 -8.49 10.60
N ASP A 177 2.12 -9.28 10.57
CA ASP A 177 2.18 -10.51 9.76
C ASP A 177 1.17 -11.54 10.27
N THR A 178 1.01 -11.70 11.59
CA THR A 178 -0.05 -12.56 12.15
C THR A 178 -1.43 -12.04 11.80
N LYS A 179 -1.66 -10.72 11.84
CA LYS A 179 -2.93 -10.12 11.40
C LYS A 179 -3.20 -10.36 9.92
N ILE A 180 -2.18 -10.30 9.05
CA ILE A 180 -2.31 -10.64 7.63
C ILE A 180 -2.78 -12.09 7.46
N CYS A 181 -2.32 -13.01 8.32
CA CYS A 181 -2.80 -14.40 8.35
C CYS A 181 -4.29 -14.53 8.72
N TYR A 182 -4.90 -13.51 9.33
CA TYR A 182 -6.34 -13.41 9.58
C TYR A 182 -7.09 -12.52 8.57
N GLY A 183 -6.45 -12.19 7.44
CA GLY A 183 -7.07 -11.41 6.36
C GLY A 183 -6.97 -9.89 6.53
N TYR A 184 -6.08 -9.41 7.40
CA TYR A 184 -5.79 -7.98 7.51
C TYR A 184 -5.28 -7.40 6.20
N SER A 185 -5.82 -6.24 5.83
CA SER A 185 -5.48 -5.48 4.62
C SER A 185 -5.78 -6.22 3.31
N LYS A 186 -6.62 -7.27 3.33
CA LYS A 186 -7.00 -8.05 2.13
C LYS A 186 -7.65 -7.18 1.05
N ILE A 187 -8.47 -6.20 1.44
CA ILE A 187 -9.15 -5.33 0.49
C ILE A 187 -8.17 -4.33 -0.14
N TYR A 188 -7.27 -3.72 0.64
CA TYR A 188 -6.24 -2.86 0.06
C TYR A 188 -5.30 -3.65 -0.86
N ARG A 189 -4.89 -4.86 -0.47
CA ARG A 189 -4.06 -5.74 -1.29
C ARG A 189 -4.70 -6.00 -2.66
N ARG A 190 -5.99 -6.34 -2.68
CA ARG A 190 -6.77 -6.54 -3.91
C ARG A 190 -6.87 -5.29 -4.78
N LEU A 191 -6.98 -4.12 -4.15
CA LEU A 191 -7.18 -2.84 -4.85
C LEU A 191 -5.89 -2.19 -5.35
N LEU A 192 -4.75 -2.43 -4.68
CA LEU A 192 -3.50 -1.73 -4.92
C LEU A 192 -2.43 -2.51 -5.63
N ASN A 193 -2.47 -3.82 -5.54
CA ASN A 193 -1.51 -4.64 -6.24
C ASN A 193 -2.04 -5.03 -7.62
N SER A 194 -1.12 -5.50 -8.45
CA SER A 194 -1.39 -6.02 -9.79
C SER A 194 -1.07 -7.52 -9.85
N GLY A 195 -1.65 -8.20 -10.85
CA GLY A 195 -1.38 -9.61 -11.11
C GLY A 195 -1.67 -10.53 -9.92
N LYS A 196 -0.77 -11.49 -9.69
CA LYS A 196 -0.85 -12.53 -8.64
C LYS A 196 -0.83 -11.98 -7.20
N HIS A 197 -0.36 -10.75 -6.99
CA HIS A 197 -0.21 -10.16 -5.65
C HIS A 197 -1.50 -9.57 -5.07
N LYS A 198 -2.64 -9.69 -5.77
CA LYS A 198 -3.94 -9.18 -5.33
C LYS A 198 -4.61 -10.05 -4.27
N GLU A 199 -4.36 -11.36 -4.31
CA GLU A 199 -5.08 -12.35 -3.53
C GLU A 199 -4.12 -13.36 -2.91
N LEU A 200 -4.67 -14.42 -2.30
CA LEU A 200 -3.90 -15.55 -1.82
C LEU A 200 -3.30 -16.32 -3.01
N PRO A 201 -2.14 -16.96 -2.85
CA PRO A 201 -1.29 -16.96 -1.67
C PRO A 201 -0.54 -15.63 -1.45
N VAL A 202 -0.30 -15.23 -0.19
CA VAL A 202 0.37 -13.96 0.18
C VAL A 202 1.73 -14.22 0.82
N THR A 203 2.79 -13.61 0.28
CA THR A 203 4.12 -13.57 0.92
C THR A 203 4.10 -12.65 2.15
N LEU A 204 4.60 -13.15 3.29
CA LEU A 204 4.66 -12.43 4.56
C LEU A 204 5.92 -11.56 4.68
N GLY A 205 6.03 -10.77 5.77
CA GLY A 205 7.17 -9.91 6.09
C GLY A 205 7.01 -8.48 5.59
N ARG A 206 7.34 -7.51 6.43
CA ARG A 206 7.17 -6.07 6.14
C ARG A 206 8.48 -5.29 6.03
N ASP A 207 9.60 -5.91 6.33
CA ASP A 207 10.91 -5.33 6.17
C ASP A 207 11.96 -6.40 5.93
N CYS A 208 13.07 -5.98 5.34
CA CYS A 208 14.24 -6.82 5.21
C CYS A 208 15.50 -5.98 5.05
N THR A 209 16.62 -6.69 5.15
CA THR A 209 17.90 -6.23 4.66
C THR A 209 18.49 -7.27 3.72
N GLY A 210 19.31 -6.80 2.79
CA GLY A 210 19.83 -7.62 1.71
C GLY A 210 20.86 -6.89 0.87
N ILE A 211 21.13 -7.47 -0.29
CA ILE A 211 22.12 -6.97 -1.24
C ILE A 211 21.43 -6.69 -2.56
N VAL A 212 21.67 -5.53 -3.16
CA VAL A 212 21.16 -5.20 -4.50
C VAL A 212 21.85 -6.10 -5.53
N ILE A 213 21.09 -6.89 -6.27
CA ILE A 213 21.61 -7.78 -7.33
C ILE A 213 21.15 -7.38 -8.74
N GLY A 214 20.24 -6.42 -8.84
CA GLY A 214 19.79 -5.87 -10.11
C GLY A 214 19.19 -4.49 -9.93
N ILE A 215 19.33 -3.65 -10.95
CA ILE A 215 18.84 -2.27 -10.95
C ILE A 215 18.12 -1.96 -12.26
N GLY A 216 17.02 -1.21 -12.18
CA GLY A 216 16.33 -0.67 -13.34
C GLY A 216 17.10 0.49 -13.99
N GLN A 217 16.77 0.81 -15.24
CA GLN A 217 17.49 1.79 -16.06
C GLN A 217 17.48 3.23 -15.53
N SER A 218 16.53 3.58 -14.67
CA SER A 218 16.36 4.93 -14.10
C SER A 218 16.83 5.03 -12.65
N VAL A 219 17.39 3.96 -12.10
CA VAL A 219 18.00 3.96 -10.76
C VAL A 219 19.28 4.77 -10.79
N ILE A 220 19.45 5.66 -9.81
CA ILE A 220 20.64 6.53 -9.72
C ILE A 220 21.33 6.50 -8.37
N ASN A 221 20.63 6.10 -7.30
CA ASN A 221 21.16 6.18 -5.92
C ASN A 221 21.80 4.88 -5.42
N PHE A 222 21.71 3.80 -6.21
CA PHE A 222 22.13 2.46 -5.81
C PHE A 222 22.87 1.74 -6.93
N ASP A 223 23.89 1.00 -6.54
CA ASP A 223 24.67 0.12 -7.41
C ASP A 223 24.45 -1.35 -7.05
N ILE A 224 24.72 -2.24 -8.00
CA ILE A 224 24.76 -3.69 -7.72
C ILE A 224 25.87 -3.97 -6.70
N GLY A 225 25.53 -4.73 -5.66
CA GLY A 225 26.40 -5.02 -4.52
C GLY A 225 26.19 -4.10 -3.32
N ASP A 226 25.40 -3.02 -3.44
CA ASP A 226 25.03 -2.21 -2.29
C ASP A 226 24.24 -3.04 -1.27
N GLU A 227 24.62 -2.90 -0.01
CA GLU A 227 23.90 -3.51 1.10
C GLU A 227 22.83 -2.54 1.61
N VAL A 228 21.60 -3.01 1.67
CA VAL A 228 20.43 -2.16 1.84
C VAL A 228 19.46 -2.71 2.87
N LEU A 229 18.61 -1.84 3.39
CA LEU A 229 17.42 -2.18 4.16
C LEU A 229 16.20 -1.44 3.61
N LEU A 230 15.02 -2.01 3.82
CA LEU A 230 13.77 -1.49 3.31
C LEU A 230 12.60 -1.95 4.17
N ALA A 231 11.49 -1.22 4.07
CA ALA A 231 10.20 -1.62 4.62
C ALA A 231 9.10 -1.44 3.57
N VAL A 232 8.06 -2.26 3.68
CA VAL A 232 6.90 -2.28 2.79
C VAL A 232 5.61 -2.26 3.62
N PRO A 233 4.54 -1.62 3.12
CA PRO A 233 3.27 -1.56 3.84
C PRO A 233 2.56 -2.92 3.87
N SER A 234 1.59 -3.10 4.78
CA SER A 234 0.84 -4.36 4.94
C SER A 234 0.15 -4.87 3.67
N TRP A 235 -0.27 -3.99 2.76
CA TRP A 235 -0.91 -4.37 1.50
C TRP A 235 0.07 -4.73 0.38
N ALA A 236 1.36 -4.37 0.47
CA ALA A 236 2.34 -4.68 -0.56
C ALA A 236 2.80 -6.16 -0.51
N PRO A 237 3.41 -6.67 -1.59
CA PRO A 237 4.14 -7.95 -1.56
C PRO A 237 5.13 -7.99 -0.38
N GLY A 238 5.22 -9.13 0.30
CA GLY A 238 6.04 -9.27 1.50
C GLY A 238 7.53 -9.51 1.23
N THR A 239 8.33 -9.32 2.27
CA THR A 239 9.80 -9.38 2.25
C THR A 239 10.39 -10.74 2.66
N MET A 240 9.60 -11.67 3.19
CA MET A 240 10.06 -13.01 3.57
C MET A 240 10.12 -13.94 2.35
N ALA A 241 10.98 -13.61 1.40
CA ALA A 241 11.36 -14.44 0.27
C ALA A 241 12.84 -14.20 -0.05
N GLU A 242 13.51 -15.11 -0.74
CA GLU A 242 14.94 -14.94 -1.07
C GLU A 242 15.22 -13.69 -1.92
N TYR A 243 14.22 -13.18 -2.65
CA TYR A 243 14.33 -11.98 -3.47
C TYR A 243 13.08 -11.11 -3.39
N ILE A 244 13.27 -9.80 -3.48
CA ILE A 244 12.18 -8.83 -3.58
C ILE A 244 12.52 -7.74 -4.61
N VAL A 245 11.51 -7.26 -5.32
CA VAL A 245 11.60 -6.08 -6.19
C VAL A 245 10.87 -4.91 -5.54
N VAL A 246 11.54 -3.77 -5.41
CA VAL A 246 11.00 -2.55 -4.80
C VAL A 246 11.49 -1.29 -5.54
N PRO A 247 10.75 -0.18 -5.51
CA PRO A 247 11.24 1.09 -6.04
C PRO A 247 12.41 1.63 -5.21
N GLU A 248 13.39 2.27 -5.85
CA GLU A 248 14.58 2.83 -5.16
C GLU A 248 14.21 3.80 -4.03
N THR A 249 13.05 4.47 -4.13
CA THR A 249 12.55 5.42 -3.13
C THR A 249 12.12 4.78 -1.79
N GLN A 250 12.07 3.44 -1.71
CA GLN A 250 11.74 2.70 -0.49
C GLN A 250 12.97 2.04 0.16
N VAL A 251 14.15 2.26 -0.40
CA VAL A 251 15.38 1.57 -0.02
C VAL A 251 16.37 2.57 0.56
N VAL A 252 17.13 2.13 1.56
CA VAL A 252 18.19 2.90 2.20
C VAL A 252 19.42 2.00 2.38
N LYS A 253 20.63 2.56 2.31
CA LYS A 253 21.86 1.82 2.58
C LYS A 253 21.90 1.41 4.06
N ARG A 254 22.22 0.15 4.35
CA ARG A 254 22.24 -0.33 5.73
C ARG A 254 23.45 0.22 6.50
N PRO A 255 23.36 0.36 7.84
CA PRO A 255 24.52 0.60 8.70
C PRO A 255 25.61 -0.46 8.49
N LYS A 256 26.83 -0.03 8.16
CA LYS A 256 27.91 -0.94 7.71
C LYS A 256 28.47 -1.83 8.81
N LEU A 257 28.43 -1.36 10.06
CA LEU A 257 29.10 -2.00 11.20
C LEU A 257 28.30 -3.16 11.82
N PHE A 258 27.03 -3.33 11.42
CA PHE A 258 26.12 -4.30 12.03
C PHE A 258 25.86 -5.48 11.12
N THR A 259 25.31 -6.57 11.67
CA THR A 259 24.95 -7.75 10.88
C THR A 259 23.62 -7.53 10.16
N PHE A 260 23.34 -8.33 9.12
CA PHE A 260 22.04 -8.29 8.44
C PHE A 260 20.88 -8.57 9.41
N GLU A 261 21.05 -9.49 10.35
CA GLU A 261 20.03 -9.81 11.36
C GLU A 261 19.71 -8.61 12.24
N ALA A 262 20.75 -7.92 12.72
CA ALA A 262 20.57 -6.70 13.52
C ALA A 262 19.88 -5.61 12.68
N SER A 263 20.35 -5.35 11.46
CA SER A 263 19.76 -4.35 10.57
C SER A 263 18.31 -4.65 10.16
N ALA A 264 17.91 -5.92 10.08
CA ALA A 264 16.52 -6.31 9.80
C ALA A 264 15.55 -5.90 10.93
N SER A 265 16.03 -5.68 12.16
CA SER A 265 15.14 -5.35 13.29
C SER A 265 14.57 -3.93 13.27
N LEU A 266 15.16 -3.06 12.45
CA LEU A 266 14.93 -1.63 12.43
C LEU A 266 13.84 -1.13 11.45
N PRO A 267 13.70 -1.61 10.19
CA PRO A 267 13.07 -0.78 9.17
C PRO A 267 11.57 -0.55 9.38
N TYR A 268 10.78 -1.61 9.55
CA TYR A 268 9.33 -1.46 9.71
C TYR A 268 8.99 -0.85 11.08
N ASN A 269 9.57 -1.41 12.15
CA ASN A 269 9.32 -0.97 13.52
C ASN A 269 9.85 0.44 13.78
N GLY A 270 10.96 0.82 13.16
CA GLY A 270 11.55 2.15 13.20
C GLY A 270 10.68 3.18 12.49
N CYS A 271 10.15 2.87 11.31
CA CYS A 271 9.16 3.73 10.65
C CYS A 271 7.94 3.98 11.54
N LEU A 272 7.42 2.94 12.21
CA LEU A 272 6.28 3.08 13.13
C LEU A 272 6.61 3.90 14.37
N ALA A 273 7.81 3.72 14.95
CA ALA A 273 8.29 4.50 16.09
C ALA A 273 8.46 5.98 15.71
N TRP A 274 9.11 6.25 14.58
CA TRP A 274 9.34 7.60 14.08
C TRP A 274 8.03 8.32 13.77
N ASP A 275 7.11 7.66 13.06
CA ASP A 275 5.78 8.22 12.78
C ASP A 275 4.98 8.49 14.06
N ALA A 276 5.03 7.57 15.04
CA ALA A 276 4.36 7.77 16.32
C ALA A 276 4.90 9.00 17.06
N LEU A 277 6.22 9.14 17.10
CA LEU A 277 6.91 10.19 17.82
C LEU A 277 6.77 11.54 17.12
N VAL A 278 7.19 11.64 15.85
CA VAL A 278 7.30 12.92 15.13
C VAL A 278 5.96 13.41 14.59
N ASN A 279 5.13 12.52 14.03
CA ASN A 279 3.93 12.95 13.31
C ASN A 279 2.67 12.93 14.17
N ARG A 280 2.63 12.10 15.22
CA ARG A 280 1.40 11.84 15.99
C ARG A 280 1.49 12.24 17.46
N SER A 281 2.67 12.60 17.96
CA SER A 281 2.86 13.13 19.30
C SER A 281 3.22 14.62 19.29
N ALA A 282 3.20 15.27 20.45
CA ALA A 282 3.69 16.64 20.60
C ALA A 282 5.21 16.73 20.86
N ILE A 283 5.89 15.58 20.98
CA ILE A 283 7.31 15.51 21.29
C ILE A 283 8.10 15.66 20.00
N GLN A 284 9.02 16.60 20.02
CA GLN A 284 9.93 16.92 18.94
C GLN A 284 11.33 17.13 19.50
N GLU A 285 12.31 17.05 18.62
CA GLU A 285 13.68 17.44 18.93
C GLU A 285 13.69 18.90 19.44
N GLY A 286 14.34 19.12 20.59
CA GLY A 286 14.42 20.43 21.23
C GLY A 286 13.28 20.78 22.20
N ASN A 287 12.15 20.08 22.18
CA ASN A 287 11.03 20.33 23.13
C ASN A 287 10.80 19.20 24.15
N ALA A 288 11.50 18.06 24.01
CA ALA A 288 11.29 16.89 24.85
C ALA A 288 11.81 17.08 26.29
N LYS A 289 12.73 18.01 26.52
CA LYS A 289 13.30 18.26 27.86
C LYS A 289 12.21 18.61 28.87
N GLY A 290 12.15 17.87 29.98
CA GLY A 290 11.16 18.06 31.03
C GLY A 290 9.79 17.43 30.72
N LYS A 291 9.61 16.81 29.55
CA LYS A 291 8.40 16.04 29.21
C LYS A 291 8.49 14.65 29.79
N ARG A 292 7.40 14.20 30.41
CA ARG A 292 7.26 12.84 30.96
C ARG A 292 6.54 11.96 29.95
N VAL A 293 7.18 10.86 29.57
CA VAL A 293 6.68 9.98 28.51
C VAL A 293 6.52 8.57 29.05
N LEU A 294 5.33 8.01 28.89
CA LEU A 294 5.08 6.60 29.18
C LEU A 294 5.16 5.78 27.90
N ILE A 295 5.95 4.71 27.92
CA ILE A 295 5.99 3.71 26.85
C ILE A 295 5.38 2.43 27.42
N TYR A 296 4.12 2.17 27.07
CA TYR A 296 3.44 0.93 27.39
C TYR A 296 3.81 -0.13 26.37
N GLY A 297 4.47 -1.20 26.81
CA GLY A 297 5.07 -2.22 25.96
C GLY A 297 6.55 -1.93 25.65
N GLY A 298 7.34 -1.54 26.66
CA GLY A 298 8.76 -1.20 26.50
C GLY A 298 9.66 -2.34 25.99
N ASN A 299 9.16 -3.58 25.99
CA ASN A 299 9.82 -4.76 25.44
C ASN A 299 9.51 -5.01 23.95
N THR A 300 8.53 -4.32 23.37
CA THR A 300 8.22 -4.47 21.94
C THR A 300 9.32 -3.80 21.09
N PRO A 301 9.54 -4.23 19.83
CA PRO A 301 10.50 -3.57 18.93
C PRO A 301 10.31 -2.05 18.85
N VAL A 302 9.06 -1.61 18.70
CA VAL A 302 8.71 -0.19 18.63
C VAL A 302 8.97 0.52 19.96
N GLY A 303 8.66 -0.13 21.09
CA GLY A 303 8.92 0.39 22.43
C GLY A 303 10.40 0.57 22.72
N CYS A 304 11.25 -0.39 22.30
CA CYS A 304 12.70 -0.29 22.42
C CYS A 304 13.27 0.91 21.64
N ILE A 305 12.76 1.16 20.43
CA ILE A 305 13.20 2.30 19.60
C ILE A 305 12.70 3.62 20.21
N LEU A 306 11.42 3.71 20.60
CA LEU A 306 10.85 4.91 21.21
C LEU A 306 11.56 5.31 22.51
N THR A 307 11.94 4.33 23.34
CA THR A 307 12.66 4.58 24.60
C THR A 307 13.94 5.36 24.34
N GLN A 308 14.72 4.90 23.36
CA GLN A 308 15.99 5.51 22.99
C GLN A 308 15.80 6.88 22.35
N LEU A 309 14.86 7.02 21.40
CA LEU A 309 14.61 8.30 20.71
C LEU A 309 14.15 9.40 21.66
N VAL A 310 13.20 9.10 22.55
CA VAL A 310 12.71 10.08 23.53
C VAL A 310 13.83 10.45 24.51
N LYS A 311 14.63 9.47 24.93
CA LYS A 311 15.77 9.71 25.82
C LYS A 311 16.84 10.58 25.17
N LEU A 312 17.16 10.30 23.89
CA LEU A 312 18.11 11.06 23.09
C LEU A 312 17.71 12.53 22.99
N TRP A 313 16.41 12.83 22.88
CA TRP A 313 15.92 14.21 22.85
C TRP A 313 15.79 14.87 24.24
N GLY A 314 16.16 14.15 25.31
CA GLY A 314 16.17 14.66 26.68
C GLY A 314 14.85 14.51 27.44
N GLY A 315 13.91 13.71 26.93
CA GLY A 315 12.67 13.37 27.63
C GLY A 315 12.90 12.45 28.83
N HIS A 316 11.99 12.51 29.81
CA HIS A 316 11.97 11.60 30.95
C HIS A 316 11.12 10.38 30.60
N VAL A 317 11.76 9.22 30.46
CA VAL A 317 11.13 8.01 29.93
C VAL A 317 10.73 7.07 31.06
N VAL A 318 9.44 6.76 31.13
CA VAL A 318 8.89 5.70 31.98
C VAL A 318 8.44 4.56 31.07
N THR A 319 8.93 3.35 31.30
CA THR A 319 8.54 2.18 30.50
C THR A 319 7.72 1.20 31.33
N MET A 320 6.66 0.66 30.75
CA MET A 320 5.93 -0.49 31.30
C MET A 320 6.24 -1.74 30.50
N CYS A 321 6.79 -2.75 31.14
CA CYS A 321 7.17 -4.02 30.52
C CYS A 321 7.19 -5.14 31.55
N LYS A 322 7.28 -6.40 31.10
CA LYS A 322 7.46 -7.53 32.01
C LYS A 322 8.80 -7.49 32.75
N GLN A 323 8.86 -8.20 33.88
CA GLN A 323 10.03 -8.26 34.76
C GLN A 323 11.33 -8.63 34.05
N ASN A 324 11.29 -9.56 33.09
CA ASN A 324 12.46 -10.00 32.34
C ASN A 324 13.02 -8.93 31.40
N ALA A 325 12.22 -7.95 30.99
CA ALA A 325 12.61 -6.87 30.08
C ALA A 325 13.18 -5.64 30.80
N ILE A 326 13.06 -5.56 32.13
CA ILE A 326 13.54 -4.40 32.92
C ILE A 326 15.03 -4.10 32.67
N PRO A 327 15.96 -5.07 32.67
CA PRO A 327 17.37 -4.78 32.43
C PRO A 327 17.60 -4.17 31.06
N VAL A 328 16.88 -4.67 30.04
CA VAL A 328 16.95 -4.15 28.66
C VAL A 328 16.39 -2.73 28.61
N SER A 329 15.19 -2.47 29.14
CA SER A 329 14.61 -1.13 29.14
C SER A 329 15.48 -0.09 29.84
N LYS A 330 16.14 -0.45 30.95
CA LYS A 330 17.12 0.43 31.62
C LYS A 330 18.36 0.67 30.76
N ALA A 331 18.90 -0.37 30.12
CA ALA A 331 20.05 -0.23 29.23
C ALA A 331 19.74 0.67 28.02
N LEU A 332 18.50 0.66 27.54
CA LEU A 332 18.01 1.53 26.47
C LEU A 332 17.73 2.98 26.93
N GLY A 333 17.91 3.30 28.21
CA GLY A 333 17.81 4.66 28.73
C GLY A 333 16.50 5.02 29.43
N ALA A 334 15.65 4.05 29.79
CA ALA A 334 14.48 4.31 30.62
C ALA A 334 14.90 4.83 32.02
N ASP A 335 14.31 5.96 32.43
CA ASP A 335 14.54 6.57 33.75
C ASP A 335 13.84 5.77 34.86
N ASN A 336 12.61 5.33 34.60
CA ASN A 336 11.84 4.47 35.47
C ASN A 336 11.25 3.31 34.68
N VAL A 337 11.21 2.14 35.30
CA VAL A 337 10.56 0.96 34.73
C VAL A 337 9.52 0.46 35.72
N ILE A 338 8.28 0.38 35.26
CA ILE A 338 7.16 -0.15 36.03
C ILE A 338 6.93 -1.58 35.55
N PRO A 339 7.10 -2.60 36.42
CA PRO A 339 6.87 -3.98 36.04
C PRO A 339 5.39 -4.23 35.78
N LEU A 340 5.08 -4.86 34.64
CA LEU A 340 3.76 -5.37 34.33
C LEU A 340 3.56 -6.72 35.03
N ASP A 341 3.06 -6.63 36.26
CA ASP A 341 2.67 -7.76 37.08
C ASP A 341 1.15 -7.98 36.95
N ASN A 342 0.63 -9.10 37.46
CA ASN A 342 -0.83 -9.30 37.58
C ASN A 342 -1.50 -8.38 38.64
N SER A 343 -0.82 -7.29 39.02
CA SER A 343 -1.31 -6.26 39.94
C SER A 343 -2.21 -5.26 39.20
N ASP A 344 -2.86 -4.39 39.98
CA ASP A 344 -3.78 -3.39 39.46
C ASP A 344 -2.99 -2.23 38.83
N ILE A 345 -2.78 -2.30 37.51
CA ILE A 345 -2.04 -1.31 36.70
C ILE A 345 -2.55 0.12 36.97
N GLU A 346 -3.85 0.29 37.20
CA GLU A 346 -4.43 1.60 37.45
C GLU A 346 -3.90 2.20 38.76
N LYS A 347 -3.79 1.40 39.83
CA LYS A 347 -3.23 1.87 41.11
C LYS A 347 -1.77 2.24 40.99
N GLU A 348 -0.99 1.46 40.24
CA GLU A 348 0.42 1.75 40.03
C GLU A 348 0.60 3.06 39.27
N LEU A 349 -0.18 3.29 38.22
CA LEU A 349 -0.14 4.53 37.45
C LEU A 349 -0.57 5.76 38.28
N GLN A 350 -1.45 5.60 39.28
CA GLN A 350 -1.84 6.66 40.21
C GLN A 350 -0.70 7.11 41.14
N LEU A 351 0.33 6.28 41.34
CA LEU A 351 1.51 6.64 42.14
C LEU A 351 2.49 7.56 41.38
N HIS A 352 2.26 7.77 40.08
CA HIS A 352 3.11 8.57 39.23
C HIS A 352 2.43 9.86 38.79
N ASP A 353 3.25 10.90 38.57
CA ASP A 353 2.78 12.12 37.92
C ASP A 353 2.26 11.83 36.51
N LYS A 354 1.32 12.66 36.07
CA LYS A 354 0.72 12.60 34.74
C LYS A 354 1.77 12.70 33.62
N PHE A 355 1.47 12.06 32.50
CA PHE A 355 2.35 12.00 31.34
C PHE A 355 1.95 13.02 30.27
N ASP A 356 2.93 13.67 29.65
CA ASP A 356 2.72 14.52 28.47
C ASP A 356 2.40 13.69 27.23
N THR A 357 2.94 12.47 27.14
CA THR A 357 2.66 11.55 26.05
C THR A 357 2.69 10.11 26.54
N ILE A 358 1.73 9.31 26.06
CA ILE A 358 1.67 7.87 26.29
C ILE A 358 1.71 7.17 24.94
N PHE A 359 2.73 6.36 24.72
CA PHE A 359 2.83 5.46 23.58
C PHE A 359 2.34 4.06 23.97
N TYR A 360 1.32 3.58 23.29
CA TYR A 360 0.86 2.20 23.40
C TYR A 360 1.39 1.37 22.23
N THR A 361 2.34 0.49 22.52
CA THR A 361 3.06 -0.30 21.51
C THR A 361 2.61 -1.75 21.41
N GLY A 362 1.63 -2.15 22.23
CA GLY A 362 1.16 -3.52 22.34
C GLY A 362 1.75 -4.23 23.56
N GLY A 363 1.94 -5.54 23.46
CA GLY A 363 2.28 -6.40 24.59
C GLY A 363 1.01 -6.86 25.31
N GLN A 364 0.90 -6.54 26.61
CA GLN A 364 -0.30 -6.92 27.35
C GLN A 364 -1.50 -6.04 26.98
N PRO A 365 -2.69 -6.63 26.77
CA PRO A 365 -3.87 -5.85 26.44
C PRO A 365 -4.34 -5.03 27.64
N ILE A 366 -4.56 -3.73 27.42
CA ILE A 366 -5.12 -2.81 28.42
C ILE A 366 -6.20 -1.95 27.79
N ASN A 367 -7.18 -1.54 28.59
CA ASN A 367 -8.18 -0.59 28.13
C ASN A 367 -7.54 0.80 27.96
N GLU A 368 -7.63 1.34 26.74
CA GLU A 368 -7.15 2.67 26.37
C GLU A 368 -7.62 3.77 27.35
N ARG A 369 -8.82 3.64 27.92
CA ARG A 369 -9.37 4.61 28.87
C ARG A 369 -8.50 4.76 30.13
N ILE A 370 -7.93 3.67 30.62
CA ILE A 370 -7.09 3.66 31.83
C ILE A 370 -5.82 4.47 31.57
N LEU A 371 -5.18 4.25 30.41
CA LEU A 371 -3.99 5.02 30.02
C LEU A 371 -4.33 6.50 29.83
N LYS A 372 -5.44 6.82 29.16
CA LYS A 372 -5.85 8.21 28.91
C LYS A 372 -6.15 9.01 30.17
N GLN A 373 -6.59 8.39 31.27
CA GLN A 373 -6.84 9.08 32.55
C GLN A 373 -5.55 9.65 33.16
N HIS A 374 -4.40 9.07 32.82
CA HIS A 374 -3.08 9.46 33.34
C HIS A 374 -2.33 10.45 32.44
N LEU A 375 -3.02 11.01 31.43
CA LEU A 375 -2.49 12.10 30.62
C LEU A 375 -2.60 13.45 31.33
N ALA A 376 -1.63 14.31 31.07
CA ALA A 376 -1.72 15.74 31.36
C ALA A 376 -2.86 16.38 30.55
N SER A 377 -3.31 17.60 30.93
CA SER A 377 -4.46 18.28 30.32
C SER A 377 -4.36 18.49 28.80
N TYR A 378 -3.13 18.52 28.26
CA TYR A 378 -2.84 18.59 26.82
C TYR A 378 -1.94 17.42 26.37
N GLY A 379 -2.03 16.30 27.07
CA GLY A 379 -1.23 15.12 26.79
C GLY A 379 -1.73 14.36 25.56
N PHE A 380 -0.82 13.62 24.93
CA PHE A 380 -1.09 12.85 23.71
C PHE A 380 -1.10 11.35 23.99
N TYR A 381 -2.09 10.64 23.45
CA TYR A 381 -2.09 9.18 23.40
C TYR A 381 -1.86 8.72 21.97
N VAL A 382 -0.84 7.88 21.75
CA VAL A 382 -0.49 7.38 20.43
C VAL A 382 -0.36 5.85 20.47
N SER A 383 -1.21 5.16 19.71
CA SER A 383 -1.12 3.71 19.52
C SER A 383 -0.33 3.37 18.26
N THR A 384 0.59 2.42 18.34
CA THR A 384 1.30 1.85 17.17
C THR A 384 0.77 0.48 16.77
N VAL A 385 -0.12 -0.11 17.57
CA VAL A 385 -0.78 -1.37 17.25
C VAL A 385 -1.67 -1.20 16.00
N PRO A 386 -1.65 -2.13 15.02
CA PRO A 386 -2.44 -2.00 13.81
C PRO A 386 -3.94 -1.88 14.12
N GLU A 387 -4.56 -0.78 13.70
CA GLU A 387 -6.00 -0.55 13.84
C GLU A 387 -6.80 -1.51 12.96
N GLN A 388 -8.01 -1.86 13.39
CA GLN A 388 -8.91 -2.65 12.56
C GLN A 388 -9.32 -1.86 11.32
N LEU A 389 -9.03 -2.42 10.15
CA LEU A 389 -9.35 -1.78 8.88
C LEU A 389 -10.82 -2.00 8.56
N THR A 390 -11.61 -0.93 8.65
CA THR A 390 -13.05 -0.96 8.31
C THR A 390 -13.29 -1.52 6.91
N SER A 391 -12.37 -1.27 5.97
CA SER A 391 -12.42 -1.80 4.60
C SER A 391 -12.55 -3.32 4.53
N ASP A 392 -11.92 -4.06 5.45
CA ASP A 392 -11.93 -5.53 5.42
C ASP A 392 -13.24 -6.12 5.98
N SER A 393 -14.01 -5.30 6.70
CA SER A 393 -15.34 -5.62 7.23
C SER A 393 -16.49 -5.09 6.36
N LEU A 394 -16.20 -4.32 5.30
CA LEU A 394 -17.24 -3.84 4.40
C LEU A 394 -17.83 -5.02 3.61
N GLY A 395 -19.13 -5.27 3.79
CA GLY A 395 -19.87 -6.21 2.95
C GLY A 395 -19.86 -5.81 1.47
N LEU A 396 -20.39 -6.66 0.60
CA LEU A 396 -20.26 -6.51 -0.87
C LEU A 396 -20.68 -5.13 -1.41
N VAL A 397 -21.80 -4.59 -0.93
CA VAL A 397 -22.34 -3.31 -1.41
C VAL A 397 -21.43 -2.14 -1.04
N PHE A 398 -21.17 -1.94 0.26
CA PHE A 398 -20.30 -0.86 0.73
C PHE A 398 -18.84 -1.05 0.30
N GLY A 399 -18.37 -2.30 0.19
CA GLY A 399 -17.05 -2.63 -0.32
C GLY A 399 -16.87 -2.24 -1.79
N SER A 400 -17.91 -2.39 -2.62
CA SER A 400 -17.88 -1.98 -4.03
C SER A 400 -17.85 -0.46 -4.18
N ILE A 401 -18.62 0.26 -3.36
CA ILE A 401 -18.58 1.74 -3.31
C ILE A 401 -17.18 2.20 -2.89
N PHE A 402 -16.64 1.62 -1.82
CA PHE A 402 -15.28 1.91 -1.34
C PHE A 402 -14.24 1.66 -2.44
N ALA A 403 -14.29 0.50 -3.10
CA ALA A 403 -13.41 0.18 -4.23
C ALA A 403 -13.53 1.18 -5.39
N GLY A 404 -14.74 1.65 -5.69
CA GLY A 404 -14.98 2.71 -6.66
C GLY A 404 -14.29 4.02 -6.29
N CYS A 405 -14.46 4.49 -5.04
CA CYS A 405 -13.79 5.69 -4.53
C CYS A 405 -12.27 5.58 -4.59
N VAL A 406 -11.72 4.41 -4.25
CA VAL A 406 -10.28 4.13 -4.33
C VAL A 406 -9.78 4.26 -5.76
N ARG A 407 -10.48 3.64 -6.73
CA ARG A 407 -10.09 3.70 -8.14
C ARG A 407 -10.15 5.12 -8.70
N ILE A 408 -11.17 5.90 -8.31
CA ILE A 408 -11.27 7.32 -8.69
C ILE A 408 -10.07 8.09 -8.13
N LYS A 409 -9.70 7.89 -6.87
CA LYS A 409 -8.53 8.54 -6.27
C LYS A 409 -7.23 8.15 -6.97
N LEU A 410 -7.03 6.87 -7.27
CA LEU A 410 -5.86 6.38 -8.00
C LEU A 410 -5.80 6.97 -9.41
N LEU A 411 -6.94 7.08 -10.11
CA LEU A 411 -7.02 7.72 -11.42
C LEU A 411 -6.64 9.20 -11.33
N ILE A 412 -7.16 9.94 -10.34
CA ILE A 412 -6.80 11.34 -10.11
C ILE A 412 -5.31 11.49 -9.84
N GLN A 413 -4.73 10.62 -9.00
CA GLN A 413 -3.29 10.64 -8.71
C GLN A 413 -2.46 10.38 -9.97
N TYR A 414 -2.85 9.39 -10.78
CA TYR A 414 -2.20 9.09 -12.05
C TYR A 414 -2.26 10.28 -13.02
N VAL A 415 -3.44 10.89 -13.18
CA VAL A 415 -3.65 12.04 -14.08
C VAL A 415 -2.87 13.27 -13.62
N LEU A 416 -2.78 13.50 -12.32
CA LEU A 416 -2.08 14.66 -11.73
C LEU A 416 -0.59 14.41 -11.46
N GLY A 417 -0.08 13.20 -11.74
CA GLY A 417 1.32 12.85 -11.52
C GLY A 417 1.73 12.73 -10.04
N PHE A 418 0.80 12.46 -9.13
CA PHE A 418 1.11 12.22 -7.73
C PHE A 418 1.61 10.80 -7.50
N ASN A 419 2.71 10.66 -6.75
CA ASN A 419 3.31 9.36 -6.43
C ASN A 419 2.36 8.50 -5.58
N MET A 420 2.19 7.24 -6.01
CA MET A 420 1.28 6.23 -5.43
C MET A 420 1.67 5.73 -4.03
N HIS A 421 2.84 6.10 -3.51
CA HIS A 421 3.44 5.45 -2.33
C HIS A 421 2.79 5.82 -0.99
N GLN A 422 1.95 6.86 -0.96
CA GLN A 422 1.48 7.47 0.30
C GLN A 422 0.07 7.04 0.72
N TRP A 423 -0.29 5.76 0.57
CA TRP A 423 -1.63 5.34 1.01
C TRP A 423 -1.66 4.71 2.40
N LYS A 424 -2.33 5.42 3.33
CA LYS A 424 -2.54 5.02 4.73
C LYS A 424 -1.23 4.59 5.39
N GLU A 425 -1.07 3.31 5.71
CA GLU A 425 0.16 2.78 6.31
C GLU A 425 1.40 3.05 5.46
N GLY A 426 1.25 3.13 4.13
CA GLY A 426 2.34 3.51 3.23
C GLY A 426 2.91 4.92 3.48
N SER A 427 2.15 5.85 4.08
CA SER A 427 2.72 7.16 4.46
C SER A 427 3.61 7.08 5.70
N LYS A 428 3.47 6.02 6.51
CA LYS A 428 4.33 5.77 7.68
C LYS A 428 5.66 5.17 7.26
N ILE A 429 5.67 4.41 6.17
CA ILE A 429 6.86 3.77 5.61
C ILE A 429 7.56 4.76 4.70
N ASN A 430 8.66 5.34 5.18
CA ASN A 430 9.38 6.38 4.48
C ASN A 430 10.90 6.18 4.58
N ALA A 431 11.57 6.18 3.43
CA ALA A 431 13.02 6.06 3.35
C ALA A 431 13.74 7.20 4.10
N THR A 432 13.14 8.40 4.24
CA THR A 432 13.76 9.48 5.02
C THR A 432 13.80 9.17 6.52
N TYR A 433 12.78 8.50 7.06
CA TYR A 433 12.78 8.06 8.46
C TYR A 433 13.82 6.96 8.67
N LEU A 434 13.91 6.03 7.71
CA LEU A 434 14.92 4.97 7.73
C LEU A 434 16.33 5.53 7.70
N GLN A 435 16.60 6.50 6.82
CA GLN A 435 17.91 7.14 6.74
C GLN A 435 18.28 7.80 8.07
N ALA A 436 17.39 8.60 8.65
CA ALA A 436 17.65 9.23 9.95
C ALA A 436 17.92 8.20 11.06
N LEU A 437 17.18 7.09 11.08
CA LEU A 437 17.43 6.01 12.03
C LEU A 437 18.78 5.31 11.78
N CYS A 438 19.16 5.09 10.52
CA CYS A 438 20.47 4.52 10.17
C CYS A 438 21.60 5.45 10.64
N ASP A 439 21.46 6.75 10.43
CA ASP A 439 22.44 7.75 10.88
C ASP A 439 22.62 7.71 12.41
N LEU A 440 21.52 7.54 13.16
CA LEU A 440 21.57 7.37 14.62
C LEU A 440 22.24 6.06 15.05
N VAL A 441 22.03 4.98 14.30
CA VAL A 441 22.69 3.68 14.55
C VAL A 441 24.19 3.78 14.27
N ASP A 442 24.60 4.37 13.14
CA ASP A 442 26.01 4.57 12.79
C ASP A 442 26.72 5.53 13.78
N ALA A 443 25.98 6.45 14.40
CA ALA A 443 26.46 7.34 15.46
C ALA A 443 26.49 6.69 16.86
N ASP A 444 26.14 5.41 16.99
CA ASP A 444 26.04 4.67 18.27
C ASP A 444 25.02 5.28 19.26
N GLN A 445 24.04 6.04 18.75
CA GLN A 445 22.97 6.66 19.53
C GLN A 445 21.69 5.82 19.59
N LEU A 446 21.58 4.82 18.73
CA LEU A 446 20.45 3.90 18.67
C LEU A 446 20.95 2.44 18.56
N GLN A 447 20.59 1.63 19.54
CA GLN A 447 20.86 0.20 19.60
C GLN A 447 19.70 -0.60 18.99
N MET A 448 20.04 -1.58 18.16
CA MET A 448 19.12 -2.52 17.53
C MET A 448 18.93 -3.74 18.44
N VAL A 449 17.68 -4.06 18.80
CA VAL A 449 17.36 -5.13 19.76
C VAL A 449 16.77 -6.32 19.02
N VAL A 450 17.52 -7.41 18.95
CA VAL A 450 17.10 -8.70 18.39
C VAL A 450 16.93 -9.71 19.51
N ASP A 451 15.79 -10.37 19.57
CA ASP A 451 15.50 -11.42 20.54
C ASP A 451 16.00 -12.77 20.04
N ARG A 452 15.48 -13.17 18.87
CA ARG A 452 15.71 -14.50 18.29
C ARG A 452 15.82 -14.45 16.78
N VAL A 453 16.62 -15.37 16.27
CA VAL A 453 16.83 -15.59 14.84
C VAL A 453 16.38 -17.01 14.51
N TYR A 454 15.56 -17.15 13.48
CA TYR A 454 15.00 -18.41 13.01
C TYR A 454 15.35 -18.63 11.53
N GLY A 455 15.45 -19.90 11.13
CA GLY A 455 15.48 -20.27 9.72
C GLY A 455 14.07 -20.27 9.11
N PRO A 456 13.94 -20.19 7.77
CA PRO A 456 12.62 -20.09 7.11
C PRO A 456 11.71 -21.31 7.39
N HIS A 457 12.30 -22.48 7.64
CA HIS A 457 11.58 -23.70 8.00
C HIS A 457 10.85 -23.61 9.35
N ASN A 458 11.27 -22.70 10.24
CA ASN A 458 10.72 -22.55 11.59
C ASN A 458 9.78 -21.34 11.71
N ILE A 459 9.17 -20.90 10.61
CA ILE A 459 8.33 -19.69 10.60
C ILE A 459 7.17 -19.76 11.58
N GLU A 460 6.53 -20.91 11.75
CA GLU A 460 5.42 -21.07 12.70
C GLU A 460 5.87 -20.75 14.13
N GLN A 461 7.03 -21.28 14.54
CA GLN A 461 7.63 -20.98 15.84
C GLN A 461 7.97 -19.49 15.98
N ALA A 462 8.46 -18.86 14.91
CA ALA A 462 8.77 -17.43 14.92
C ALA A 462 7.48 -16.57 15.05
N LEU A 463 6.38 -16.96 14.40
CA LEU A 463 5.08 -16.29 14.51
C LEU A 463 4.45 -16.45 15.90
N TYR A 464 4.62 -17.59 16.55
CA TYR A 464 4.21 -17.74 17.95
C TYR A 464 5.11 -16.98 18.92
N HIS A 465 6.41 -16.90 18.63
CA HIS A 465 7.37 -16.19 19.46
C HIS A 465 7.07 -14.70 19.57
N ILE A 466 6.69 -14.03 18.48
CA ILE A 466 6.31 -12.60 18.52
C ILE A 466 5.02 -12.32 19.30
N LEU A 467 4.22 -13.35 19.59
CA LEU A 467 3.02 -13.26 20.42
C LEU A 467 3.32 -13.59 21.89
N ASP A 468 4.51 -14.11 22.21
CA ASP A 468 4.93 -14.35 23.59
C ASP A 468 5.11 -12.99 24.29
N PRO A 469 4.37 -12.73 25.38
CA PRO A 469 4.51 -11.48 26.12
C PRO A 469 5.88 -11.32 26.80
N ASN A 470 6.70 -12.38 26.84
CA ASN A 470 8.07 -12.34 27.35
C ASN A 470 9.12 -12.01 26.27
N ALA A 471 8.75 -11.95 24.98
CA ALA A 471 9.66 -11.59 23.91
C ALA A 471 10.15 -10.14 24.08
N ILE A 472 11.43 -9.89 23.76
CA ILE A 472 12.10 -8.60 23.93
C ILE A 472 12.81 -8.19 22.63
N GLY A 473 12.24 -7.21 21.93
CA GLY A 473 12.77 -6.73 20.65
C GLY A 473 12.28 -7.57 19.47
N SER A 474 13.06 -7.59 18.39
CA SER A 474 12.63 -8.13 17.09
C SER A 474 12.95 -9.61 16.93
N THR A 475 12.04 -10.33 16.27
CA THR A 475 12.26 -11.72 15.82
C THR A 475 12.61 -11.71 14.33
N ILE A 476 13.68 -12.40 13.96
CA ILE A 476 14.26 -12.33 12.61
C ILE A 476 14.21 -13.70 11.92
N ILE A 477 13.95 -13.70 10.61
CA ILE A 477 14.13 -14.82 9.69
C ILE A 477 15.36 -14.56 8.83
N THR A 478 16.29 -15.51 8.78
CA THR A 478 17.48 -15.43 7.92
C THR A 478 17.36 -16.34 6.70
N PHE A 479 17.68 -15.79 5.54
CA PHE A 479 17.81 -16.52 4.27
C PHE A 479 19.31 -16.70 3.99
N GLN A 480 19.77 -17.95 3.93
CA GLN A 480 21.19 -18.30 3.73
C GLN A 480 21.63 -18.03 2.30
#